data_AF-A0A178T6T7-F1
#
_entry.id   AF-A0A178T6T7-F1
#
_cell.length_a   1.000
_cell.length_b   1.000
_cell.length_c   1.000
_cell.angle_alpha   90.00
_cell.angle_beta   90.00
_cell.angle_gamma   90.00
#
_symmetry.space_group_name_H-M   'P 1'
#
loop_
_entity.id
_entity.type
_entity.pdbx_description
1 polymer ?
#
loop_
_entity_poly.entity_id
_entity_poly.type
_entity_poly.pdbx_seq_one_letter_code
_entity_poly.pdbx_strand_id
1 'polypeptide(L)'
;MTVILETVYMDGEVSEEIREETVTSMKDIWNKYKEWHLINMDDEQIVFQRYVDDLSPLTKAGYFGLTKDGTLSIFEGKPGESSRVIQSFFQIDVKKLESHEQEKLKKGISVRSKRNYKRVIEAYEPFGK
;
A
#
# COMPACT_ATOMS: atom_id res chain seq x y z
N MET A 1 24.25 17.12 1.51
CA MET A 1 23.39 16.70 2.64
C MET A 1 22.21 16.02 2.00
N THR A 2 22.04 14.75 2.31
CA THR A 2 21.00 13.94 1.69
C THR A 2 19.70 14.12 2.46
N VAL A 3 18.62 14.43 1.76
CA VAL A 3 17.29 14.53 2.35
C VAL A 3 16.46 13.36 1.85
N ILE A 4 16.01 12.53 2.78
CA ILE A 4 15.16 11.36 2.53
C ILE A 4 13.73 11.74 2.91
N LEU A 5 12.81 11.62 1.95
CA LEU A 5 11.40 11.94 2.11
C LEU A 5 10.58 10.65 2.06
N GLU A 6 10.07 10.23 3.21
CA GLU A 6 9.23 9.05 3.36
C GLU A 6 7.75 9.43 3.34
N THR A 7 7.00 8.88 2.40
CA THR A 7 5.53 8.94 2.41
C THR A 7 4.99 7.60 2.88
N VAL A 8 4.40 7.59 4.08
CA VAL A 8 3.74 6.41 4.67
C VAL A 8 2.27 6.43 4.27
N TYR A 9 1.83 5.37 3.60
CA TYR A 9 0.44 5.20 3.16
C TYR A 9 -0.36 4.36 4.17
N MET A 10 -1.69 4.44 4.07
CA MET A 10 -2.57 3.75 5.02
C MET A 10 -2.50 2.22 4.94
N ASP A 11 -2.00 1.68 3.83
CA ASP A 11 -1.77 0.25 3.60
C ASP A 11 -0.44 -0.25 4.18
N GLY A 12 0.36 0.63 4.79
CA GLY A 12 1.65 0.31 5.42
C GLY A 12 2.85 0.37 4.47
N GLU A 13 2.60 0.54 3.17
CA GLU A 13 3.66 0.80 2.19
C GLU A 13 4.31 2.17 2.43
N VAL A 14 5.61 2.26 2.15
CA VAL A 14 6.39 3.49 2.26
C VAL A 14 7.03 3.79 0.91
N SER A 15 6.81 4.99 0.39
CA SER A 15 7.58 5.51 -0.75
C SER A 15 8.69 6.42 -0.26
N GLU A 16 9.88 6.22 -0.79
CA GLU A 16 11.05 7.03 -0.48
C GLU A 16 11.44 7.90 -1.68
N GLU A 17 11.75 9.16 -1.41
CA GLU A 17 12.37 10.06 -2.37
C GLU A 17 13.67 10.61 -1.77
N ILE A 18 14.80 10.35 -2.43
CA ILE A 18 16.12 10.82 -2.02
C ILE A 18 16.47 12.07 -2.82
N ARG A 19 16.86 13.14 -2.12
CA ARG A 19 17.27 14.42 -2.72
C ARG A 19 18.60 14.87 -2.16
N GLU A 20 19.50 15.31 -3.03
CA GLU A 20 20.66 16.09 -2.60
C GLU A 20 20.27 17.55 -2.45
N GLU A 21 20.44 18.09 -1.24
CA GLU A 21 20.14 19.48 -0.94
C GLU A 21 21.41 20.23 -0.55
N THR A 22 21.59 21.40 -1.16
CA THR A 22 22.59 22.37 -0.70
C THR A 22 22.00 23.12 0.49
N VAL A 23 22.38 22.71 1.69
CA VAL A 23 21.89 23.32 2.93
C VAL A 23 22.65 24.62 3.20
N THR A 24 22.07 25.74 2.76
CA THR A 24 22.58 27.07 3.11
C THR A 24 22.21 27.44 4.55
N SER A 25 21.03 27.00 5.00
CA SER A 25 20.60 27.11 6.40
C SER A 25 19.58 26.02 6.75
N MET A 26 19.59 25.60 8.02
CA MET A 26 18.59 24.65 8.53
C MET A 26 17.18 25.24 8.51
N LYS A 27 17.06 26.57 8.66
CA LYS A 27 15.77 27.26 8.59
C LYS A 27 15.11 27.09 7.22
N ASP A 28 15.90 27.11 6.15
CA ASP A 28 15.37 26.92 4.79
C ASP A 28 14.87 25.50 4.56
N ILE A 29 15.56 24.49 5.10
CA ILE A 29 15.12 23.10 5.06
C ILE A 29 13.80 22.91 5.81
N TRP A 30 13.67 23.46 7.01
CA TRP A 30 12.41 23.42 7.77
C TRP A 30 11.27 24.12 7.05
N ASN A 31 11.53 25.27 6.42
CA ASN A 31 10.50 25.98 5.66
C ASN A 31 10.07 25.20 4.41
N LYS A 32 11.01 24.56 3.72
CA LYS A 32 10.77 23.75 2.52
C LYS A 32 9.96 22.49 2.83
N TYR A 33 10.24 21.85 3.97
CA TYR A 33 9.61 20.60 4.40
C TYR A 33 8.67 20.78 5.61
N LYS A 34 8.07 21.97 5.78
CA LYS A 34 7.25 22.32 6.96
C LYS A 34 6.03 21.43 7.21
N GLU A 35 5.54 20.76 6.17
CA GLU A 35 4.39 19.84 6.23
C GLU A 35 4.84 18.39 6.52
N TRP A 36 6.14 18.16 6.67
CA TRP A 36 6.75 16.89 6.95
C TRP A 36 7.24 16.85 8.39
N HIS A 37 7.22 15.66 8.98
CA HIS A 37 7.72 15.40 10.33
C HIS A 37 9.18 14.99 10.24
N LEU A 38 10.05 15.66 11.00
CA LEU A 38 11.44 15.22 11.12
C LEU A 38 11.49 13.92 11.93
N ILE A 39 12.02 12.86 11.33
CA ILE A 39 12.18 11.55 11.97
C ILE A 39 13.61 11.34 12.45
N ASN A 40 14.59 11.69 11.62
CA ASN A 40 15.99 11.56 11.96
C ASN A 40 16.81 12.68 11.30
N MET A 41 17.93 13.03 11.92
CA MET A 41 18.89 13.98 11.38
C MET A 41 20.27 13.70 11.95
N ASP A 42 21.26 13.59 11.08
CA ASP A 42 22.68 13.53 11.41
C ASP A 42 23.47 14.47 10.47
N ASP A 43 24.80 14.39 10.51
CA ASP A 43 25.67 15.27 9.72
C ASP A 43 25.65 14.96 8.21
N GLU A 44 25.14 13.80 7.81
CA GLU A 44 25.11 13.33 6.42
C GLU A 44 23.71 13.40 5.81
N GLN A 45 22.67 13.10 6.61
CA GLN A 45 21.30 12.96 6.15
C GLN A 45 20.23 13.56 7.07
N ILE A 46 19.09 13.90 6.45
CA ILE A 46 17.86 14.34 7.11
C ILE A 46 16.71 13.47 6.61
N VAL A 47 16.01 12.80 7.52
CA VAL A 47 14.85 11.96 7.21
C VAL A 47 13.58 12.67 7.63
N PHE A 48 12.74 12.98 6.65
CA PHE A 48 11.42 13.56 6.81
C PHE A 48 10.36 12.54 6.44
N GLN A 49 9.25 12.53 7.18
CA GLN A 49 8.14 11.62 6.94
C GLN A 49 6.81 12.36 6.93
N ARG A 50 5.91 11.94 6.05
CA ARG A 50 4.50 12.34 6.08
C ARG A 50 3.60 11.14 5.96
N TYR A 51 2.40 11.29 6.52
CA TYR A 51 1.34 10.29 6.44
C TYR A 51 0.30 10.71 5.41
N VAL A 52 -0.09 9.79 4.55
CA VAL A 52 -1.14 9.99 3.56
C VAL A 52 -2.27 9.01 3.87
N ASP A 53 -3.46 9.55 4.12
CA ASP A 53 -4.68 8.77 4.38
C ASP A 53 -5.30 8.21 3.08
N ASP A 54 -4.45 7.61 2.25
CA ASP A 54 -4.78 6.98 0.98
C ASP A 54 -3.86 5.78 0.73
N LEU A 55 -4.23 4.92 -0.20
CA LEU A 55 -3.45 3.76 -0.58
C LEU A 55 -2.24 4.15 -1.42
N SER A 56 -1.16 3.39 -1.26
CA SER A 56 0.02 3.49 -2.13
C SER A 56 -0.33 3.29 -3.61
N PRO A 57 0.45 3.89 -4.53
CA PRO A 57 0.30 3.64 -5.97
C PRO A 57 0.36 2.17 -6.34
N LEU A 58 1.23 1.40 -5.66
CA LEU A 58 1.39 -0.04 -5.85
C LEU A 58 0.09 -0.78 -5.56
N THR A 59 -0.49 -0.56 -4.38
CA THR A 59 -1.75 -1.20 -3.97
C THR A 59 -2.92 -0.76 -4.84
N LYS A 60 -3.00 0.51 -5.25
CA LYS A 60 -4.07 0.99 -6.15
C LYS A 60 -4.05 0.35 -7.52
N ALA A 61 -2.86 0.05 -8.04
CA ALA A 61 -2.67 -0.65 -9.31
C ALA A 61 -2.91 -2.18 -9.20
N GLY A 62 -2.98 -2.70 -7.98
CA GLY A 62 -3.19 -4.11 -7.69
C GLY A 62 -4.63 -4.61 -7.90
N TYR A 63 -4.77 -5.92 -7.73
CA TYR A 63 -6.03 -6.64 -7.86
C TYR A 63 -6.21 -7.59 -6.69
N PHE A 64 -7.38 -7.58 -6.05
CA PHE A 64 -7.77 -8.62 -5.11
C PHE A 64 -7.95 -9.95 -5.83
N GLY A 65 -7.50 -11.02 -5.19
CA GLY A 65 -7.76 -12.39 -5.60
C GLY A 65 -7.51 -13.34 -4.45
N LEU A 66 -7.38 -14.62 -4.78
CA LEU A 66 -7.07 -15.68 -3.82
C LEU A 66 -5.74 -16.31 -4.12
N THR A 67 -4.95 -16.54 -3.07
CA THR A 67 -3.83 -17.47 -3.11
C THR A 67 -4.32 -18.92 -3.23
N LYS A 68 -3.42 -19.87 -3.47
CA LYS A 68 -3.75 -21.30 -3.63
C LYS A 68 -4.43 -21.91 -2.39
N ASP A 69 -4.11 -21.41 -1.21
CA ASP A 69 -4.71 -21.79 0.07
C ASP A 69 -6.02 -21.06 0.38
N GLY A 70 -6.47 -20.14 -0.47
CA GLY A 70 -7.72 -19.41 -0.30
C GLY A 70 -7.59 -18.16 0.59
N THR A 71 -6.39 -17.61 0.72
CA THR A 71 -6.18 -16.33 1.40
C THR A 71 -6.53 -15.19 0.46
N LEU A 72 -7.43 -14.30 0.92
CA LEU A 72 -7.72 -13.05 0.23
C LEU A 72 -6.48 -12.17 0.28
N SER A 73 -5.98 -11.78 -0.88
CA SER A 73 -4.76 -11.00 -1.04
C SER A 73 -4.88 -10.02 -2.19
N ILE A 74 -4.07 -8.96 -2.17
CA ILE A 74 -3.85 -8.07 -3.31
C ILE A 74 -2.57 -8.51 -4.02
N PHE A 75 -2.67 -8.65 -5.34
CA PHE A 75 -1.59 -9.03 -6.22
C PHE A 75 -1.10 -7.84 -7.04
N GLU A 76 0.18 -7.84 -7.35
CA GLU A 76 0.76 -6.95 -8.35
C GLU A 76 0.28 -7.40 -9.74
N GLY A 77 -0.66 -6.64 -10.31
CA GLY A 77 -1.38 -7.05 -11.51
C GLY A 77 -2.46 -8.10 -11.23
N LYS A 78 -2.95 -8.76 -12.29
CA LYS A 78 -4.04 -9.74 -12.14
C LYS A 78 -3.56 -10.97 -11.35
N PRO A 79 -4.42 -11.60 -10.53
CA PRO A 79 -4.08 -12.82 -9.83
C PRO A 79 -3.73 -13.94 -10.82
N GLY A 80 -2.59 -14.60 -10.58
CA GLY A 80 -2.04 -15.66 -11.42
C GLY A 80 -0.99 -16.42 -10.63
N GLU A 81 -0.53 -17.57 -11.15
CA GLU A 81 0.35 -18.47 -10.39
C GLU A 81 1.70 -17.84 -9.99
N SER A 82 2.18 -16.87 -10.76
CA SER A 82 3.45 -16.18 -10.54
C SER A 82 3.27 -14.73 -10.08
N SER A 83 2.04 -14.30 -9.78
CA SER A 83 1.79 -12.91 -9.38
C SER A 83 2.31 -12.67 -7.97
N ARG A 84 3.11 -11.62 -7.79
CA ARG A 84 3.61 -11.21 -6.49
C ARG A 84 2.44 -10.75 -5.61
N VAL A 85 2.40 -11.23 -4.37
CA VAL A 85 1.47 -10.74 -3.35
C VAL A 85 2.01 -9.43 -2.79
N ILE A 86 1.19 -8.38 -2.82
CA ILE A 86 1.45 -7.08 -2.20
C ILE A 86 1.03 -7.14 -0.73
N GLN A 87 -0.20 -7.61 -0.47
CA GLN A 87 -0.77 -7.66 0.88
C GLN A 87 -1.68 -8.88 1.02
N SER A 88 -1.64 -9.53 2.18
CA SER A 88 -2.56 -10.62 2.55
C SER A 88 -3.45 -10.20 3.70
N PHE A 89 -4.69 -10.68 3.68
CA PHE A 89 -5.71 -10.39 4.68
C PHE A 89 -6.02 -11.66 5.50
N PHE A 90 -7.10 -12.35 5.14
CA PHE A 90 -7.60 -13.53 5.85
C PHE A 90 -7.93 -14.65 4.87
N GLN A 91 -7.96 -15.87 5.40
CA GLN A 91 -8.39 -17.04 4.65
C GLN A 91 -9.91 -17.07 4.56
N ILE A 92 -10.45 -17.31 3.37
CA ILE A 92 -11.88 -17.45 3.16
C ILE A 92 -12.28 -18.90 2.91
N ASP A 93 -13.48 -19.26 3.33
CA ASP A 93 -14.11 -20.51 2.94
C ASP A 93 -14.75 -20.36 1.56
N VAL A 94 -13.93 -20.58 0.52
CA VAL A 94 -14.33 -20.48 -0.88
C VAL A 94 -15.57 -21.32 -1.20
N LYS A 95 -15.82 -22.41 -0.46
CA LYS A 95 -17.00 -23.26 -0.66
C LYS A 95 -18.32 -22.58 -0.28
N LYS A 96 -18.28 -21.55 0.57
CA LYS A 96 -19.43 -20.73 0.95
C LYS A 96 -19.71 -19.60 -0.04
N LEU A 97 -18.78 -19.33 -0.97
CA LEU A 97 -18.97 -18.31 -2.00
C LEU A 97 -19.78 -18.84 -3.17
N GLU A 98 -20.70 -18.01 -3.64
CA GLU A 98 -21.38 -18.21 -4.92
C GLU A 98 -20.37 -18.30 -6.08
N SER A 99 -20.66 -19.13 -7.08
CA SER A 99 -19.75 -19.39 -8.21
C SER A 99 -19.30 -18.12 -8.93
N HIS A 100 -20.17 -17.12 -9.04
CA HIS A 100 -19.86 -15.85 -9.69
C HIS A 100 -18.87 -14.99 -8.88
N GLU A 101 -18.89 -15.08 -7.55
CA GLU A 101 -17.94 -14.37 -6.68
C GLU A 101 -16.56 -15.02 -6.73
N GLN A 102 -16.50 -16.35 -6.79
CA GLN A 102 -15.25 -17.09 -7.02
C GLN A 102 -14.61 -16.68 -8.35
N GLU A 103 -15.41 -16.53 -9.40
CA GLU A 103 -14.91 -16.12 -10.71
C GLU A 103 -14.37 -14.68 -10.72
N LYS A 104 -15.01 -13.76 -9.99
CA LYS A 104 -14.51 -12.38 -9.81
C LYS A 104 -13.14 -12.37 -9.14
N LEU A 105 -12.98 -13.10 -8.04
CA LEU A 105 -11.70 -13.22 -7.33
C LEU A 105 -10.62 -13.88 -8.20
N LYS A 106 -10.99 -14.89 -9.01
CA LYS A 106 -10.07 -15.53 -9.96
C LYS A 106 -9.62 -14.58 -11.07
N LYS A 107 -10.54 -13.77 -11.62
CA LYS A 107 -10.23 -12.78 -12.66
C LYS A 107 -9.44 -11.58 -12.13
N GLY A 108 -9.55 -11.32 -10.82
CA GLY A 108 -8.98 -10.17 -10.15
C GLY A 108 -9.96 -9.02 -10.05
N ILE A 109 -10.18 -8.52 -8.83
CA ILE A 109 -10.98 -7.33 -8.56
C ILE A 109 -10.03 -6.14 -8.38
N SER A 110 -10.03 -5.21 -9.33
CA SER A 110 -9.12 -4.06 -9.31
C SER A 110 -9.37 -3.15 -8.10
N VAL A 111 -8.31 -2.81 -7.37
CA VAL A 111 -8.38 -1.99 -6.15
C VAL A 111 -8.80 -0.56 -6.46
N ARG A 112 -8.06 0.15 -7.33
CA ARG A 112 -8.33 1.52 -7.86
C ARG A 112 -8.43 2.67 -6.85
N SER A 113 -8.94 2.43 -5.64
CA SER A 113 -9.23 3.47 -4.66
C SER A 113 -9.40 2.86 -3.26
N LYS A 114 -9.15 3.69 -2.24
CA LYS A 114 -9.44 3.40 -0.83
C LYS A 114 -10.87 2.90 -0.59
N ARG A 115 -11.87 3.49 -1.26
CA ARG A 115 -13.28 3.09 -1.09
C ARG A 115 -13.56 1.67 -1.60
N ASN A 116 -13.00 1.31 -2.75
CA ASN A 116 -13.16 -0.03 -3.29
C ASN A 116 -12.38 -1.05 -2.47
N TYR A 117 -11.16 -0.71 -2.05
CA TYR A 117 -10.35 -1.52 -1.13
C TYR A 117 -11.14 -1.95 0.11
N LYS A 118 -11.71 -0.97 0.84
CA LYS A 118 -12.51 -1.26 2.04
C LYS A 118 -13.72 -2.12 1.73
N ARG A 119 -14.46 -1.76 0.67
CA ARG A 119 -15.68 -2.49 0.26
C ARG A 119 -15.40 -3.96 -0.04
N VAL A 120 -14.31 -4.27 -0.74
CA VAL A 120 -13.99 -5.67 -1.11
C VAL A 120 -13.65 -6.47 0.14
N ILE A 121 -12.86 -5.91 1.05
CA ILE A 121 -12.51 -6.56 2.33
C ILE A 121 -13.80 -6.84 3.14
N GLU A 122 -14.62 -5.81 3.35
CA GLU A 122 -15.90 -5.92 4.07
C GLU A 122 -16.87 -6.92 3.42
N ALA A 123 -16.88 -7.01 2.08
CA ALA A 123 -17.75 -7.95 1.36
C ALA A 123 -17.34 -9.41 1.57
N TYR A 124 -16.04 -9.70 1.73
CA TYR A 124 -15.54 -11.07 1.87
C TYR A 124 -15.27 -11.49 3.33
N GLU A 125 -15.23 -10.55 4.27
CA GLU A 125 -15.05 -10.78 5.71
C GLU A 125 -16.05 -11.80 6.31
N PRO A 126 -17.35 -11.80 5.97
CA PRO A 126 -18.30 -12.80 6.47
C PRO A 126 -17.99 -14.25 6.05
N PHE A 127 -17.13 -14.44 5.04
CA PHE A 127 -16.71 -15.76 4.57
C PHE A 127 -15.35 -16.18 5.14
N GLY A 128 -14.77 -15.38 6.05
CA GLY A 128 -13.57 -15.73 6.78
C GLY A 128 -13.70 -17.07 7.51
N LYS A 129 -12.59 -17.82 7.56
CA LYS A 129 -12.50 -19.05 8.36
C LYS A 129 -12.15 -18.75 9.81
#